data_AF-A0A258RZ79-F1
#
_entry.id   AF-A0A258RZ79-F1
#
_cell.length_a   1.000
_cell.length_b   1.000
_cell.length_c   1.000
_cell.angle_alpha   90.00
_cell.angle_beta   90.00
_cell.angle_gamma   90.00
#
_symmetry.space_group_name_H-M   'P 1'
#
loop_
_entity.id
_entity.type
_entity.pdbx_description
1 polymer ?
#
loop_
_entity_poly.entity_id
_entity_poly.type
_entity_poly.pdbx_seq_one_letter_code
_entity_poly.pdbx_strand_id
1 'polypeptide(L)'
;MADKQTSLQDLFLNALRRSKAPVTMFLVKGVKLQGIVTWFDNFSVLLRRDGQSQLIYKHAISTIMPSGPVDVETILDAVGEAQKKQPLLQEIFLNAVRKSGDPVTMFLVNGVMLQGHIAAFDLFCMLLQRDGMAQLVYKHAVSTIQPAHPLNLAEESTDSTDD
;
A
#
# COMPACT_ATOMS: atom_id res chain seq x y z
N MET A 1 -21.26 -7.24 -17.07
CA MET A 1 -20.27 -7.76 -16.11
C MET A 1 -19.94 -6.58 -15.22
N ALA A 2 -20.14 -6.67 -13.91
CA ALA A 2 -19.88 -5.53 -13.03
C ALA A 2 -18.40 -5.18 -13.13
N ASP A 3 -18.08 -3.95 -13.51
CA ASP A 3 -16.72 -3.41 -13.48
C ASP A 3 -16.21 -3.48 -12.05
N LYS A 4 -15.49 -4.56 -11.74
CA LYS A 4 -14.83 -4.73 -10.45
C LYS A 4 -13.71 -3.71 -10.44
N GLN A 5 -13.96 -2.55 -9.82
CA GLN A 5 -12.93 -1.55 -9.58
C GLN A 5 -11.70 -2.26 -9.00
N THR A 6 -10.60 -2.19 -9.73
CA THR A 6 -9.41 -3.00 -9.43
C THR A 6 -8.73 -2.39 -8.22
N SER A 7 -8.43 -3.20 -7.20
CA SER A 7 -7.85 -2.70 -5.95
C SER A 7 -6.43 -2.16 -6.17
N LEU A 8 -5.99 -1.22 -5.32
CA LEU A 8 -4.60 -0.73 -5.33
C LEU A 8 -3.60 -1.89 -5.24
N GLN A 9 -3.88 -2.87 -4.37
CA GLN A 9 -3.07 -4.07 -4.24
C GLN A 9 -2.95 -4.83 -5.57
N ASP A 10 -4.07 -5.09 -6.25
CA ASP A 10 -4.08 -5.85 -7.51
C ASP A 10 -3.37 -5.09 -8.63
N LEU A 11 -3.57 -3.76 -8.71
CA LEU A 11 -2.90 -2.89 -9.68
C LEU A 11 -1.37 -2.94 -9.47
N PHE A 12 -0.92 -2.76 -8.23
CA PHE A 12 0.50 -2.79 -7.89
C PHE A 12 1.12 -4.17 -8.17
N LEU A 13 0.50 -5.26 -7.71
CA LEU A 13 1.01 -6.62 -7.95
C LEU A 13 1.01 -6.97 -9.45
N ASN A 14 0.03 -6.52 -10.22
CA ASN A 14 0.03 -6.70 -11.67
C ASN A 14 1.14 -5.90 -12.36
N ALA A 15 1.39 -4.66 -11.94
CA ALA A 15 2.49 -3.85 -12.48
C ALA A 15 3.84 -4.56 -12.28
N LEU A 16 4.08 -5.10 -11.08
CA LEU A 16 5.29 -5.89 -10.78
C LEU A 16 5.38 -7.17 -11.61
N ARG A 17 4.27 -7.91 -11.72
CA ARG A 17 4.21 -9.15 -12.50
C ARG A 17 4.49 -8.93 -13.98
N ARG A 18 3.88 -7.90 -14.58
CA ARG A 18 4.02 -7.59 -16.01
C ARG A 18 5.41 -7.11 -16.36
N SER A 19 5.98 -6.23 -15.54
CA SER A 19 7.34 -5.71 -15.71
C SER A 19 8.44 -6.71 -15.36
N LYS A 20 8.10 -7.80 -14.64
CA LYS A 20 9.06 -8.73 -14.03
C LYS A 20 10.10 -8.00 -13.18
N ALA A 21 9.68 -6.89 -12.54
CA ALA A 21 10.55 -6.10 -11.69
C ALA A 21 11.07 -6.95 -10.52
N PRO A 22 12.39 -6.96 -10.27
CA PRO A 22 12.92 -7.55 -9.05
C PRO A 22 12.37 -6.84 -7.82
N VAL A 23 11.90 -7.59 -6.84
CA VAL A 23 11.35 -7.07 -5.59
C VAL A 23 12.05 -7.68 -4.39
N THR A 24 12.08 -6.92 -3.30
CA THR A 24 12.35 -7.40 -1.95
C THR A 24 11.04 -7.40 -1.17
N MET A 25 10.63 -8.55 -0.65
CA MET A 25 9.50 -8.69 0.26
C MET A 25 10.02 -8.85 1.69
N PHE A 26 9.51 -8.06 2.62
CA PHE A 26 9.76 -8.26 4.03
C PHE A 26 8.56 -8.96 4.64
N LEU A 27 8.82 -10.00 5.43
CA LEU A 27 7.79 -10.67 6.20
C LEU A 27 7.57 -9.95 7.53
N VAL A 28 6.41 -10.18 8.14
CA VAL A 28 6.05 -9.61 9.45
C VAL A 28 7.12 -9.93 10.51
N LYS A 29 7.72 -11.11 10.45
CA LYS A 29 8.81 -11.53 11.36
C LYS A 29 10.21 -11.01 10.97
N GLY A 30 10.30 -10.10 10.01
CA GLY A 30 11.57 -9.47 9.59
C GLY A 30 12.40 -10.25 8.58
N VAL A 31 11.99 -11.47 8.21
CA VAL A 31 12.66 -12.25 7.15
C VAL A 31 12.52 -11.51 5.82
N LYS A 32 13.63 -11.38 5.08
CA LYS A 32 13.63 -10.80 3.73
C LYS A 32 13.63 -11.90 2.67
N LEU A 33 12.79 -11.74 1.65
CA LEU A 33 12.74 -12.58 0.46
C LEU A 33 12.98 -11.68 -0.76
N GLN A 34 13.63 -12.21 -1.79
CA GLN A 34 13.87 -11.46 -3.02
C GLN A 34 13.55 -12.33 -4.22
N GLY A 35 13.11 -11.71 -5.31
CA GLY A 35 12.78 -12.40 -6.54
C GLY A 35 11.88 -11.56 -7.43
N ILE A 36 11.15 -12.21 -8.33
CA ILE A 36 10.13 -11.58 -9.18
C ILE A 36 8.75 -12.17 -8.85
N VAL A 37 7.71 -11.35 -8.91
CA VAL A 37 6.33 -11.81 -8.77
C VAL A 37 5.90 -12.46 -10.08
N THR A 38 5.51 -13.74 -10.04
CA THR A 38 5.04 -14.46 -11.24
C THR A 38 3.54 -14.66 -11.26
N TRP A 39 2.93 -14.89 -10.09
CA TRP A 39 1.48 -15.00 -9.90
C TRP A 39 1.07 -14.46 -8.54
N PHE A 40 -0.22 -14.16 -8.41
CA PHE A 40 -0.86 -13.89 -7.14
C PHE A 40 -2.35 -14.22 -7.24
N ASP A 41 -2.96 -14.50 -6.11
CA ASP A 41 -4.41 -14.59 -5.95
C ASP A 41 -4.83 -13.68 -4.78
N ASN A 42 -6.02 -13.89 -4.22
CA ASN A 42 -6.51 -13.07 -3.10
C ASN A 42 -5.65 -13.20 -1.83
N PHE A 43 -5.03 -14.36 -1.57
CA PHE A 43 -4.39 -14.71 -0.30
C PHE A 43 -2.88 -14.96 -0.40
N SER A 44 -2.36 -15.17 -1.60
CA SER A 44 -0.99 -15.61 -1.82
C SER A 44 -0.32 -14.91 -2.99
N VAL A 45 1.01 -14.90 -2.97
CA VAL A 45 1.88 -14.41 -4.04
C VAL A 45 2.92 -15.49 -4.32
N LEU A 46 3.15 -15.81 -5.60
CA LEU A 46 4.26 -16.66 -6.01
C LEU A 46 5.46 -15.79 -6.37
N LEU A 47 6.56 -15.98 -5.63
CA LEU A 47 7.83 -15.32 -5.84
C LEU A 47 8.83 -16.31 -6.45
N ARG A 48 9.52 -15.91 -7.51
CA ARG A 48 10.54 -16.73 -8.16
C ARG A 48 11.92 -16.11 -8.04
N ARG A 49 12.92 -16.92 -7.68
CA ARG A 49 14.34 -16.55 -7.65
C ARG A 49 15.20 -17.77 -7.99
N ASP A 50 16.19 -17.59 -8.86
CA ASP A 50 17.16 -18.63 -9.23
C ASP A 50 16.50 -19.95 -9.68
N GLY A 51 15.43 -19.84 -10.48
CA GLY A 51 14.66 -20.97 -10.98
C GLY A 51 13.65 -21.55 -9.99
N GLN A 52 13.83 -21.32 -8.69
CA GLN A 52 12.99 -21.82 -7.60
C GLN A 52 11.77 -20.92 -7.36
N SER A 53 10.64 -21.55 -7.05
CA SER A 53 9.37 -20.87 -6.74
C SER A 53 9.03 -21.01 -5.27
N GLN A 54 8.57 -19.92 -4.67
CA GLN A 54 8.13 -19.85 -3.27
C GLN A 54 6.72 -19.27 -3.22
N LEU A 55 5.80 -19.99 -2.59
CA LEU A 55 4.46 -19.49 -2.28
C LEU A 55 4.51 -18.73 -0.96
N ILE A 56 4.09 -17.46 -0.98
CA ILE A 56 4.10 -16.58 0.18
C ILE A 56 2.66 -16.17 0.48
N TYR A 57 2.19 -16.44 1.69
CA TYR A 57 0.89 -15.96 2.13
C TYR A 57 0.94 -14.47 2.45
N LYS A 58 -0.06 -13.71 1.97
CA LYS A 58 -0.10 -12.25 2.14
C LYS A 58 -0.15 -11.80 3.60
N HIS A 59 -0.77 -12.58 4.49
CA HIS A 59 -0.79 -12.30 5.93
C HIS A 59 0.60 -12.38 6.59
N ALA A 60 1.58 -12.99 5.92
CA ALA A 60 2.96 -13.06 6.40
C ALA A 60 3.81 -11.92 5.85
N ILE A 61 3.33 -11.14 4.86
CA ILE A 61 4.08 -10.07 4.20
C ILE A 61 3.78 -8.75 4.90
N SER A 62 4.82 -8.03 5.31
CA SER A 62 4.69 -6.65 5.79
C SER A 62 4.78 -5.64 4.66
N THR A 63 5.78 -5.77 3.79
CA THR A 63 6.03 -4.82 2.70
C THR A 63 6.55 -5.51 1.43
N ILE A 64 6.25 -4.90 0.29
CA ILE A 64 6.80 -5.27 -1.02
C ILE A 64 7.49 -4.02 -1.60
N MET A 65 8.80 -4.11 -1.74
CA MET A 65 9.67 -3.05 -2.23
C MET A 65 10.26 -3.45 -3.60
N PRO A 66 9.88 -2.78 -4.69
CA PRO A 66 10.51 -2.94 -6.00
C PRO A 66 11.94 -2.41 -5.99
N SER A 67 12.82 -3.01 -6.78
CA SER A 67 14.24 -2.61 -6.87
C SER A 67 14.46 -1.40 -7.78
N GLY A 68 13.42 -0.95 -8.48
CA GLY A 68 13.42 0.23 -9.32
C GLY A 68 12.08 0.96 -9.29
N PRO A 69 11.97 2.10 -9.98
CA PRO A 69 10.74 2.88 -10.02
C PRO A 69 9.55 2.06 -10.52
N VAL A 70 8.40 2.24 -9.88
CA VAL A 70 7.11 1.81 -10.39
C VAL A 70 6.39 3.05 -10.89
N ASP A 71 5.68 2.93 -12.01
CA ASP A 71 4.81 3.98 -12.50
C ASP A 71 3.61 4.15 -11.56
N VAL A 72 3.81 4.98 -10.53
CA VAL A 72 2.81 5.27 -9.49
C VAL A 72 1.65 6.05 -10.09
N GLU A 73 1.90 6.96 -11.03
CA GLU A 73 0.87 7.82 -11.65
C GLU A 73 -0.20 6.96 -12.33
N THR A 74 0.22 5.99 -13.16
CA THR A 74 -0.71 5.04 -13.79
C THR A 74 -1.50 4.22 -12.76
N ILE A 75 -0.91 3.89 -11.60
CA ILE A 75 -1.63 3.18 -10.53
C ILE A 75 -2.68 4.10 -9.87
N LEU A 76 -2.32 5.34 -9.57
CA LEU A 76 -3.22 6.30 -8.93
C LEU A 76 -4.44 6.60 -9.81
N ASP A 77 -4.23 6.83 -11.10
CA ASP A 77 -5.29 7.07 -12.07
C ASP A 77 -6.27 5.89 -12.15
N ALA A 78 -5.76 4.66 -12.04
CA ALA A 78 -6.56 3.44 -12.12
C ALA A 78 -7.33 3.13 -10.81
N VAL A 79 -6.84 3.55 -9.65
CA VAL A 79 -7.55 3.36 -8.37
C VAL A 79 -8.82 4.22 -8.34
N GLY A 80 -8.75 5.44 -8.86
CA GLY A 80 -9.84 6.43 -8.84
C GLY A 80 -10.14 6.94 -7.42
N GLU A 81 -10.71 8.14 -7.32
CA GLU A 81 -11.15 8.70 -6.04
C GLU A 81 -12.59 8.27 -5.75
N ALA A 82 -12.76 7.19 -4.99
CA ALA A 82 -14.08 6.82 -4.49
C ALA A 82 -14.43 7.67 -3.27
N GLN A 83 -15.20 8.75 -3.47
CA GLN A 83 -15.82 9.48 -2.36
C GLN A 83 -16.97 8.64 -1.80
N LYS A 84 -16.84 8.20 -0.54
CA LYS A 84 -17.94 7.61 0.21
C LYS A 84 -18.71 8.71 0.93
N LYS A 85 -20.04 8.64 0.89
CA LYS A 85 -20.94 9.57 1.60
C LYS A 85 -20.71 9.63 3.11
N GLN A 86 -20.18 8.57 3.71
CA GLN A 86 -19.86 8.51 5.15
C GLN A 86 -18.56 7.72 5.34
N PRO A 87 -17.39 8.41 5.32
CA PRO A 87 -16.11 7.74 5.49
C PRO A 87 -15.92 7.27 6.93
N LEU A 88 -15.28 6.11 7.11
CA LEU A 88 -14.88 5.63 8.44
C LEU A 88 -13.67 6.43 8.96
N LEU A 89 -13.42 6.39 10.27
CA LEU A 89 -12.27 7.08 10.91
C LEU A 89 -10.94 6.82 10.18
N GLN A 90 -10.68 5.57 9.76
CA GLN A 90 -9.47 5.25 9.01
C GLN A 90 -9.40 6.00 7.68
N GLU A 91 -10.51 6.10 6.95
CA GLU A 91 -10.56 6.77 5.65
C GLU A 91 -10.40 8.28 5.83
N ILE A 92 -11.09 8.87 6.82
CA ILE A 92 -10.93 10.28 7.22
C ILE A 92 -9.45 10.59 7.49
N PHE A 93 -8.80 9.79 8.34
CA PHE A 93 -7.40 9.98 8.71
C PHE A 93 -6.46 9.83 7.51
N LEU A 94 -6.58 8.75 6.73
CA LEU A 94 -5.69 8.51 5.59
C LEU A 94 -5.90 9.52 4.45
N ASN A 95 -7.12 10.02 4.26
CA ASN A 95 -7.41 11.11 3.33
C ASN A 95 -6.78 12.43 3.79
N ALA A 96 -6.93 12.79 5.06
CA ALA A 96 -6.30 13.99 5.62
C ALA A 96 -4.76 13.94 5.46
N VAL A 97 -4.12 12.81 5.79
CA VAL A 97 -2.67 12.60 5.57
C VAL A 97 -2.29 12.76 4.10
N ARG A 98 -3.03 12.12 3.20
CA ARG A 98 -2.74 12.14 1.76
C ARG A 98 -2.88 13.56 1.20
N LYS A 99 -3.92 14.31 1.59
CA LYS A 99 -4.16 15.68 1.14
C LYS A 99 -3.18 16.69 1.73
N SER A 100 -2.75 16.52 2.99
CA SER A 100 -1.75 17.42 3.58
C SER A 100 -0.39 17.32 2.88
N GLY A 101 -0.11 16.17 2.26
CA GLY A 101 1.18 15.90 1.62
C GLY A 101 2.33 15.79 2.64
N ASP A 102 2.01 15.63 3.92
CA ASP A 102 3.02 15.49 4.96
C ASP A 102 3.66 14.10 4.94
N PRO A 103 4.97 14.01 5.22
CA PRO A 103 5.59 12.72 5.44
C PRO A 103 5.04 12.10 6.73
N VAL A 104 4.84 10.78 6.69
CA VAL A 104 4.48 9.98 7.86
C VAL A 104 5.64 9.08 8.26
N THR A 105 5.67 8.75 9.55
CA THR A 105 6.40 7.61 10.09
C THR A 105 5.40 6.51 10.42
N MET A 106 5.49 5.37 9.75
CA MET A 106 4.72 4.16 10.06
C MET A 106 5.59 3.24 10.91
N PHE A 107 5.06 2.78 12.03
CA PHE A 107 5.68 1.75 12.84
C PHE A 107 5.04 0.40 12.48
N LEU A 108 5.88 -0.59 12.21
CA LEU A 108 5.44 -1.96 12.01
C LEU A 108 5.31 -2.70 13.35
N VAL A 109 4.51 -3.76 13.39
CA VAL A 109 4.31 -4.60 14.57
C VAL A 109 5.60 -5.24 15.10
N ASN A 110 6.64 -5.33 14.27
CA ASN A 110 7.96 -5.84 14.64
C ASN A 110 8.95 -4.73 15.06
N GLY A 111 8.49 -3.48 15.16
CA GLY A 111 9.30 -2.32 15.56
C GLY A 111 10.05 -1.62 14.43
N VAL A 112 10.05 -2.15 13.21
CA VAL A 112 10.67 -1.47 12.05
C VAL A 112 9.88 -0.20 11.71
N MET A 113 10.59 0.88 11.41
CA MET A 113 10.02 2.16 11.01
C MET A 113 10.11 2.32 9.50
N LEU A 114 9.00 2.76 8.88
CA LEU A 114 8.94 3.16 7.48
C LEU A 114 8.60 4.65 7.43
N GLN A 115 9.22 5.38 6.50
CA GLN A 115 8.96 6.81 6.34
C GLN A 115 8.70 7.14 4.88
N GLY A 116 7.80 8.09 4.64
CA GLY A 116 7.45 8.56 3.31
C GLY A 116 6.07 9.21 3.27
N HIS A 117 5.56 9.47 2.08
CA HIS A 117 4.23 10.02 1.85
C HIS A 117 3.27 8.90 1.48
N ILE A 118 2.03 8.96 1.96
CA ILE A 118 0.98 8.02 1.55
C ILE A 118 0.43 8.49 0.21
N ALA A 119 0.75 7.79 -0.88
CA ALA A 119 0.28 8.11 -2.22
C ALA A 119 -1.16 7.61 -2.46
N ALA A 120 -1.47 6.39 -2.00
CA ALA A 120 -2.79 5.80 -2.09
C ALA A 120 -3.01 4.74 -1.01
N PHE A 121 -4.25 4.33 -0.81
CA PHE A 121 -4.61 3.20 0.02
C PHE A 121 -5.87 2.51 -0.50
N ASP A 122 -6.03 1.24 -0.16
CA ASP A 122 -7.28 0.51 -0.32
C ASP A 122 -7.70 -0.11 1.02
N LEU A 123 -8.54 -1.14 1.03
CA LEU A 123 -8.98 -1.82 2.25
C LEU A 123 -7.81 -2.47 3.02
N PHE A 124 -6.80 -3.02 2.34
CA PHE A 124 -5.77 -3.88 2.93
C PHE A 124 -4.35 -3.31 2.86
N CYS A 125 -4.09 -2.36 1.96
CA CYS A 125 -2.77 -1.88 1.62
C CYS A 125 -2.70 -0.35 1.59
N MET A 126 -1.48 0.15 1.77
CA MET A 126 -1.11 1.55 1.54
C MET A 126 0.11 1.59 0.61
N LEU A 127 0.12 2.52 -0.33
CA LEU A 127 1.26 2.81 -1.19
C LEU A 127 2.06 3.95 -0.55
N LEU A 128 3.25 3.63 -0.07
CA LEU A 128 4.16 4.59 0.57
C LEU A 128 5.26 4.98 -0.42
N GLN A 129 5.51 6.27 -0.59
CA GLN A 129 6.52 6.79 -1.51
C GLN A 129 7.57 7.63 -0.77
N ARG A 130 8.84 7.36 -1.06
CA ARG A 130 10.00 8.11 -0.54
C ARG A 130 11.12 8.11 -1.56
N ASP A 131 11.72 9.27 -1.81
CA ASP A 131 12.89 9.42 -2.70
C ASP A 131 12.68 8.80 -4.10
N GLY A 132 11.47 8.94 -4.66
CA GLY A 132 11.09 8.37 -5.96
C GLY A 132 10.82 6.86 -5.97
N MET A 133 11.03 6.18 -4.84
CA MET A 133 10.75 4.77 -4.67
C MET A 133 9.37 4.58 -4.05
N ALA A 134 8.60 3.63 -4.59
CA ALA A 134 7.28 3.27 -4.08
C ALA A 134 7.33 1.87 -3.45
N GLN A 135 6.65 1.67 -2.34
CA GLN A 135 6.51 0.36 -1.70
C GLN A 135 5.07 0.12 -1.28
N LEU A 136 4.59 -1.11 -1.45
CA LEU A 136 3.29 -1.52 -0.95
C LEU A 136 3.43 -2.00 0.49
N VAL A 137 2.67 -1.41 1.40
CA VAL A 137 2.64 -1.73 2.83
C VAL A 137 1.32 -2.40 3.16
N TYR A 138 1.35 -3.60 3.74
CA TYR A 138 0.13 -4.27 4.20
C TYR A 138 -0.29 -3.75 5.58
N LYS A 139 -1.55 -3.32 5.70
CA LYS A 139 -2.08 -2.68 6.93
C LYS A 139 -1.98 -3.57 8.16
N HIS A 140 -2.14 -4.88 8.03
CA HIS A 140 -2.05 -5.80 9.17
C HIS A 140 -0.67 -5.82 9.83
N ALA A 141 0.37 -5.38 9.12
CA ALA A 141 1.73 -5.31 9.65
C ALA A 141 2.06 -3.94 10.27
N VAL A 142 1.19 -2.94 10.11
CA VAL A 142 1.37 -1.59 10.65
C VAL A 142 0.69 -1.50 12.01
N SER A 143 1.42 -1.06 13.03
CA SER A 143 0.87 -0.82 14.37
C SER A 143 0.39 0.62 14.53
N THR A 144 1.17 1.61 14.06
CA THR A 144 0.82 3.03 14.17
C THR A 144 1.29 3.83 12.95
N ILE A 145 0.59 4.93 12.65
CA ILE A 145 0.94 5.90 11.61
C ILE A 145 1.02 7.27 12.28
N GLN A 146 2.16 7.92 12.20
CA GLN A 146 2.40 9.23 12.80
C GLN A 146 2.75 10.25 11.70
N PRO A 147 1.87 11.22 11.40
CA PRO A 147 2.19 12.35 10.54
C PRO A 147 3.26 13.25 11.18
N ALA A 148 4.07 13.90 10.35
CA ALA A 148 5.10 14.83 10.84
C ALA A 148 4.51 16.10 11.48
N HIS A 149 3.32 16.52 11.04
CA HIS A 149 2.63 17.71 11.53
C HIS A 149 1.23 17.36 12.05
N PRO A 150 0.65 18.18 12.94
CA PRO A 150 -0.73 18.01 13.38
C PRO A 150 -1.71 18.02 12.20
N LEU A 151 -2.62 17.06 12.16
CA LEU A 151 -3.69 17.00 11.14
C LEU A 151 -4.94 17.70 11.62
N ASN A 152 -5.56 18.48 10.73
CA ASN A 152 -6.94 18.91 10.90
C ASN A 152 -7.87 17.83 10.32
N LEU A 153 -8.66 17.17 11.17
CA LEU A 153 -9.62 16.14 10.74
C LEU A 153 -11.05 16.68 10.60
N ALA A 154 -11.32 17.92 11.02
CA ALA A 154 -12.68 18.48 11.04
C ALA A 154 -13.26 18.65 9.62
N GLU A 155 -12.42 19.05 8.66
CA GLU A 155 -12.81 19.30 7.27
C GLU A 155 -13.18 18.02 6.50
N GLU A 156 -12.73 16.85 6.94
CA GLU A 156 -13.05 15.55 6.32
C GLU A 156 -14.38 14.96 6.83
N SER A 157 -14.99 15.58 7.85
CA SER A 157 -16.22 15.09 8.49
C SER A 157 -17.48 15.86 8.08
N THR A 158 -17.34 17.02 7.43
CA THR A 158 -18.44 17.95 7.16
C THR A 158 -19.34 17.58 5.97
N ASP A 159 -18.94 16.61 5.14
CA ASP A 159 -19.75 16.15 4.00
C ASP A 159 -20.90 15.21 4.39
N SER A 160 -21.13 14.95 5.68
CA SER A 160 -22.17 14.04 6.17
C SER A 160 -23.34 14.69 6.92
N THR A 161 -23.55 16.01 6.81
CA THR A 161 -24.58 16.72 7.61
C THR A 161 -25.82 17.24 6.87
N ASP A 162 -25.97 17.00 5.56
CA ASP A 162 -27.19 17.34 4.83
C ASP A 162 -27.82 16.10 4.17
N ASP A 163 -28.65 15.38 4.94
CA ASP A 163 -29.95 14.75 4.59
C ASP A 163 -30.43 13.77 5.69
#